data_AF-A0A7W9MY93-F1
#
_entry.id   AF-A0A7W9MY93-F1
#
_cell.length_a   1.000
_cell.length_b   1.000
_cell.length_c   1.000
_cell.angle_alpha   90.00
_cell.angle_beta   90.00
_cell.angle_gamma   90.00
#
_symmetry.space_group_name_H-M   'P 1'
#
loop_
_entity.id
_entity.type
_entity.pdbx_description
1 polymer ?
#
loop_
_entity_poly.entity_id
_entity_poly.type
_entity_poly.pdbx_seq_one_letter_code
_entity_poly.pdbx_strand_id
1 'polypeptide(L)'
;MIRDARRPNLLLKQARGALSQARLAELVNEEILRATGSYGAITAKSISDYERGWYTWPGQHARDALCQVLGASDAAALGFENRRASEGEPAQLRTPAPKAMALADLTERNGTGSVGQIDFGQLEVPGGRMFSGLDLEAHYWPAERAGPDRLAVSSLDDEATIRPDRRSTVVAVTGAEGEEWYHVADGRQFGQKPLGPDRTRYLPSANVLDDLTVAILWMITNTDAALLSDDYALDHYRTNLSHYGELPSSSLTFGEVPDLHELSARWLGSRFCADHVLRHLNRLTSAPVFWSREQRGEEASCWLIWTHKIQFLGAICKALKHHRRAFCFPEHEVKNSPRYERIALLLAIALMEAFQITVDVTTDPDHAQVEDFVLGGEAIVANWLRAPSVWYVDASAPPSRRAVYREIAAAAASHSIINQPTAARRLEALAGYLNIPWRWFHKRCTELSAVGAGGIAQPRSRLLSTMGLDLALSYIASLDRNQET
;
A
#
# COMPACT_ATOMS: atom_id res chain seq x y z
N MET A 1 0.92 -15.85 39.65
CA MET A 1 -0.29 -15.18 39.14
C MET A 1 -1.39 -16.22 38.99
N ILE A 2 -2.37 -16.18 39.88
CA ILE A 2 -3.61 -16.95 39.75
C ILE A 2 -4.31 -16.38 38.50
N ARG A 3 -4.53 -17.19 37.46
CA ARG A 3 -5.32 -16.77 36.30
C ARG A 3 -6.72 -16.45 36.83
N ASP A 4 -7.11 -15.17 36.80
CA ASP A 4 -8.46 -14.77 37.15
C ASP A 4 -9.46 -15.64 36.40
N ALA A 5 -10.40 -16.21 37.15
CA ALA A 5 -11.45 -17.04 36.58
C ALA A 5 -12.24 -16.19 35.56
N ARG A 6 -12.23 -16.63 34.31
CA ARG A 6 -12.88 -15.93 33.21
C ARG A 6 -14.38 -15.80 33.49
N ARG A 7 -14.90 -14.58 33.35
CA ARG A 7 -16.32 -14.29 33.54
C ARG A 7 -17.03 -14.36 32.18
N PRO A 8 -18.01 -15.26 31.98
CA PRO A 8 -18.78 -15.30 30.75
C PRO A 8 -19.62 -14.02 30.59
N ASN A 9 -19.74 -13.51 29.36
CA ASN A 9 -20.60 -12.37 29.05
C ASN A 9 -22.05 -12.86 28.90
N LEU A 10 -22.76 -12.88 30.02
CA LEU A 10 -24.17 -13.32 30.07
C LEU A 10 -25.11 -12.32 29.40
N LEU A 11 -24.77 -11.03 29.35
CA LEU A 11 -25.60 -9.98 28.75
C LEU A 11 -25.66 -10.13 27.23
N LEU A 12 -24.52 -10.35 26.57
CA LEU A 12 -24.48 -10.65 25.14
C LEU A 12 -25.25 -11.94 24.82
N LYS A 13 -25.09 -12.97 25.65
CA LYS A 13 -25.79 -14.25 25.47
C LYS A 13 -27.30 -14.12 25.62
N GLN A 14 -27.76 -13.26 26.54
CA GLN A 14 -29.17 -12.94 26.71
C GLN A 14 -29.71 -12.11 25.53
N ALA A 15 -28.97 -11.07 25.11
CA ALA A 15 -29.35 -10.22 23.99
C ALA A 15 -29.45 -10.98 22.65
N ARG A 16 -28.56 -11.96 22.41
CA ARG A 16 -28.65 -12.85 21.24
C ARG A 16 -29.95 -13.67 21.24
N GLY A 17 -30.48 -14.02 22.40
CA GLY A 17 -31.69 -14.83 22.54
C GLY A 17 -31.61 -16.16 21.78
N ALA A 18 -32.59 -16.40 20.90
CA ALA A 18 -32.71 -17.63 20.12
C ALA A 18 -31.85 -17.65 18.83
N LEU A 19 -31.22 -16.54 18.45
CA LEU A 19 -30.37 -16.51 17.24
C LEU A 19 -29.18 -17.44 17.41
N SER A 20 -28.82 -18.22 16.39
CA SER A 20 -27.58 -19.00 16.44
C SER A 20 -26.36 -18.07 16.40
N GLN A 21 -25.20 -18.52 16.91
CA GLN A 21 -23.96 -17.75 16.85
C GLN A 21 -23.55 -17.45 15.39
N ALA A 22 -23.78 -18.40 14.48
CA ALA A 22 -23.54 -18.22 13.05
C ALA A 22 -24.48 -17.16 12.46
N ARG A 23 -25.77 -17.21 12.79
CA ARG A 23 -26.74 -16.23 12.28
C ARG A 23 -26.47 -14.83 12.81
N LEU A 24 -26.06 -14.70 14.07
CA LEU A 24 -25.65 -13.40 14.61
C LEU A 24 -24.39 -12.88 13.90
N ALA A 25 -23.40 -13.74 13.63
CA ALA A 25 -22.20 -13.33 12.91
C ALA A 25 -22.50 -12.84 11.49
N GLU A 26 -23.39 -13.51 10.75
CA GLU A 26 -23.86 -13.06 9.44
C GLU A 26 -24.50 -11.67 9.49
N LEU A 27 -25.46 -11.46 10.39
CA LEU A 27 -26.16 -10.18 10.54
C LEU A 27 -25.21 -9.05 10.94
N VAL A 28 -24.23 -9.34 11.79
CA VAL A 28 -23.21 -8.37 12.19
C VAL A 28 -22.30 -8.02 11.02
N ASN A 29 -21.91 -8.98 10.17
CA ASN A 29 -21.10 -8.68 8.99
C ASN A 29 -21.88 -7.90 7.92
N GLU A 30 -23.16 -8.22 7.72
CA GLU A 30 -24.06 -7.45 6.85
C GLU A 30 -24.18 -6.00 7.33
N GLU A 31 -24.29 -5.80 8.64
CA GLU A 31 -24.37 -4.47 9.25
C GLU A 31 -23.04 -3.70 9.14
N ILE A 32 -21.90 -4.37 9.36
CA ILE A 32 -20.57 -3.76 9.15
C ILE A 32 -20.41 -3.36 7.68
N LEU A 33 -20.80 -4.23 6.74
CA LEU A 33 -20.76 -3.93 5.30
C LEU A 33 -21.65 -2.72 4.96
N ARG A 34 -22.86 -2.66 5.51
CA ARG A 34 -23.79 -1.55 5.30
C ARG A 34 -23.24 -0.23 5.85
N ALA A 35 -22.63 -0.26 7.02
CA ALA A 35 -22.15 0.94 7.71
C ALA A 35 -20.80 1.44 7.18
N THR A 36 -19.93 0.54 6.72
CA THR A 36 -18.53 0.85 6.39
C THR A 36 -18.16 0.66 4.92
N GLY A 37 -19.01 -0.03 4.14
CA GLY A 37 -18.68 -0.46 2.78
C GLY A 37 -17.72 -1.66 2.70
N SER A 38 -17.27 -2.19 3.85
CA SER A 38 -16.30 -3.28 3.96
C SER A 38 -16.88 -4.47 4.73
N TYR A 39 -16.56 -5.70 4.31
CA TYR A 39 -17.10 -6.91 4.97
C TYR A 39 -16.46 -7.12 6.35
N GLY A 40 -17.27 -7.36 7.38
CA GLY A 40 -16.77 -7.72 8.71
C GLY A 40 -16.16 -9.14 8.75
N ALA A 41 -15.14 -9.36 9.57
CA ALA A 41 -14.55 -10.68 9.80
C ALA A 41 -15.14 -11.38 11.06
N ILE A 42 -16.41 -11.11 11.39
CA ILE A 42 -17.07 -11.73 12.55
C ILE A 42 -17.52 -13.13 12.18
N THR A 43 -17.09 -14.13 12.95
CA THR A 43 -17.46 -15.53 12.74
C THR A 43 -18.32 -16.03 13.90
N ALA A 44 -18.98 -17.19 13.72
CA ALA A 44 -19.65 -17.87 14.82
C ALA A 44 -18.71 -18.11 16.02
N LYS A 45 -17.43 -18.38 15.74
CA LYS A 45 -16.39 -18.51 16.74
C LYS A 45 -16.13 -17.19 17.47
N SER A 46 -16.04 -16.06 16.77
CA SER A 46 -15.89 -14.73 17.37
C SER A 46 -17.02 -14.46 18.37
N ILE A 47 -18.27 -14.73 18.00
CA ILE A 47 -19.43 -14.60 18.89
C ILE A 47 -19.30 -15.51 20.11
N SER A 48 -18.91 -16.77 19.91
CA SER A 48 -18.68 -17.73 21.00
C SER A 48 -17.60 -17.25 21.97
N ASP A 49 -16.53 -16.67 21.44
CA ASP A 49 -15.42 -16.14 22.23
C ASP A 49 -15.84 -14.89 23.02
N TYR A 50 -16.72 -14.05 22.47
CA TYR A 50 -17.33 -12.92 23.19
C TYR A 50 -18.24 -13.38 24.34
N GLU A 51 -19.15 -14.32 24.08
CA GLU A 51 -20.07 -14.85 25.11
C GLU A 51 -19.34 -15.56 26.26
N ARG A 52 -18.22 -16.22 25.96
CA ARG A 52 -17.39 -16.91 26.95
C ARG A 52 -16.42 -15.97 27.68
N GLY A 53 -16.37 -14.70 27.30
CA GLY A 53 -15.49 -13.70 27.91
C GLY A 53 -14.02 -13.89 27.56
N TRP A 54 -13.70 -14.52 26.42
CA TRP A 54 -12.32 -14.56 25.89
C TRP A 54 -11.87 -13.19 25.39
N TYR A 55 -12.80 -12.41 24.84
CA TYR A 55 -12.60 -11.01 24.51
C TYR A 55 -13.71 -10.19 25.15
N THR A 56 -13.34 -9.24 26.01
CA THR A 56 -14.29 -8.37 26.71
C THR A 56 -14.54 -7.05 25.98
N TRP A 57 -13.76 -6.76 24.93
CA TRP A 57 -13.83 -5.51 24.18
C TRP A 57 -13.51 -5.70 22.69
N PRO A 58 -14.50 -6.06 21.84
CA PRO A 58 -14.35 -6.16 20.39
C PRO A 58 -13.97 -4.82 19.73
N GLY A 59 -13.54 -4.82 18.47
CA GLY A 59 -13.28 -3.58 17.71
C GLY A 59 -14.54 -2.71 17.52
N GLN A 60 -14.36 -1.40 17.28
CA GLN A 60 -15.44 -0.41 17.26
C GLN A 60 -16.61 -0.82 16.34
N HIS A 61 -16.32 -1.11 15.07
CA HIS A 61 -17.35 -1.52 14.09
C HIS A 61 -18.11 -2.78 14.50
N ALA A 62 -17.42 -3.75 15.14
CA ALA A 62 -18.07 -4.95 15.65
C ALA A 62 -19.01 -4.64 16.82
N ARG A 63 -18.63 -3.73 17.72
CA ARG A 63 -19.47 -3.32 18.85
C ARG A 63 -20.68 -2.53 18.37
N ASP A 64 -20.49 -1.58 17.46
CA ASP A 64 -21.58 -0.76 16.92
C ASP A 64 -22.58 -1.61 16.13
N ALA A 65 -22.08 -2.51 15.28
CA ALA A 65 -22.93 -3.46 14.56
C ALA A 65 -23.65 -4.43 15.50
N LEU A 66 -23.00 -4.93 16.56
CA LEU A 66 -23.67 -5.75 17.58
C LEU A 66 -24.76 -4.99 18.32
N CYS A 67 -24.54 -3.71 18.66
CA CYS A 67 -25.56 -2.88 19.28
C CYS A 67 -26.75 -2.66 18.34
N GLN A 68 -26.48 -2.36 17.08
CA GLN A 68 -27.51 -2.14 16.08
C GLN A 68 -28.33 -3.41 15.79
N VAL A 69 -27.67 -4.56 15.61
CA VAL A 69 -28.33 -5.84 15.31
C VAL A 69 -29.15 -6.36 16.50
N LEU A 70 -28.68 -6.13 17.73
CA LEU A 70 -29.33 -6.63 18.96
C LEU A 70 -30.22 -5.57 19.64
N GLY A 71 -30.32 -4.36 19.07
CA GLY A 71 -31.13 -3.28 19.62
C GLY A 71 -30.64 -2.74 20.98
N ALA A 72 -29.33 -2.81 21.23
CA ALA A 72 -28.73 -2.31 22.47
C ALA A 72 -28.34 -0.83 22.33
N SER A 73 -28.49 -0.06 23.42
CA SER A 73 -28.15 1.36 23.43
C SER A 73 -26.65 1.63 23.28
N ASP A 74 -25.82 0.73 23.83
CA ASP A 74 -24.37 0.80 23.75
C ASP A 74 -23.73 -0.57 24.03
N ALA A 75 -22.40 -0.63 23.89
CA ALA A 75 -21.64 -1.85 24.09
C ALA A 75 -21.68 -2.35 25.55
N ALA A 76 -21.87 -1.45 26.52
CA ALA A 76 -21.95 -1.81 27.93
C ALA A 76 -23.28 -2.54 28.24
N ALA A 77 -24.37 -2.17 27.58
CA ALA A 77 -25.64 -2.89 27.64
C ALA A 77 -25.53 -4.34 27.13
N LEU A 78 -24.55 -4.62 26.26
CA LEU A 78 -24.19 -5.98 25.81
C LEU A 78 -23.12 -6.65 26.69
N GLY A 79 -22.73 -6.05 27.82
CA GLY A 79 -21.73 -6.59 28.74
C GLY A 79 -20.29 -6.54 28.22
N PHE A 80 -20.01 -5.71 27.21
CA PHE A 80 -18.63 -5.40 26.86
C PHE A 80 -18.09 -4.36 27.82
N GLU A 81 -16.95 -4.66 28.43
CA GLU A 81 -16.28 -3.79 29.39
C GLU A 81 -14.84 -3.59 28.94
N ASN A 82 -14.43 -2.33 28.82
CA ASN A 82 -13.04 -1.98 28.62
C ASN A 82 -12.30 -2.14 29.95
N ARG A 83 -11.75 -3.33 30.20
CA ARG A 83 -11.00 -3.64 31.43
C ARG A 83 -9.80 -2.72 31.68
N ARG A 84 -9.20 -2.16 30.63
CA ARG A 84 -8.14 -1.15 30.77
C ARG A 84 -8.63 0.18 31.34
N ALA A 85 -9.93 0.44 31.32
CA ALA A 85 -10.52 1.66 31.87
C ALA A 85 -11.08 1.49 33.29
N SER A 86 -11.24 0.25 33.78
CA SER A 86 -12.01 -0.09 35.00
C SER A 86 -11.16 -0.65 36.15
N GLU A 87 -9.95 -1.14 35.92
CA GLU A 87 -8.99 -1.36 37.00
C GLU A 87 -8.31 -0.03 37.34
N GLY A 88 -8.73 0.56 38.45
CA GLY A 88 -8.28 1.87 38.92
C GLY A 88 -6.80 1.90 39.27
N GLU A 89 -5.98 2.35 38.33
CA GLU A 89 -4.79 3.12 38.67
C GLU A 89 -5.23 4.51 39.17
N PRO A 90 -4.65 5.02 40.27
CA PRO A 90 -4.95 6.35 40.78
C PRO A 90 -4.70 7.36 39.65
N ALA A 91 -5.60 8.35 39.54
CA ALA A 91 -5.63 9.37 38.49
C ALA A 91 -4.28 10.10 38.32
N GLN A 92 -3.33 9.47 37.63
CA GLN A 92 -2.34 10.16 36.84
C GLN A 92 -3.07 10.65 35.60
N LEU A 93 -2.91 11.95 35.32
CA LEU A 93 -3.48 12.67 34.19
C LEU A 93 -3.80 11.73 33.01
N ARG A 94 -5.09 11.43 32.80
CA ARG A 94 -5.52 10.85 31.53
C ARG A 94 -5.31 11.94 30.49
N THR A 95 -4.15 11.92 29.84
CA THR A 95 -3.92 12.67 28.62
C THR A 95 -5.04 12.28 27.65
N PRO A 96 -5.80 13.23 27.07
CA PRO A 96 -6.80 12.90 26.06
C PRO A 96 -6.14 12.04 24.98
N ALA A 97 -6.87 11.04 24.46
CA ALA A 97 -6.37 10.26 23.34
C ALA A 97 -5.97 11.24 22.22
N PRO A 98 -4.76 11.12 21.66
CA PRO A 98 -4.27 12.06 20.67
C PRO A 98 -5.29 12.14 19.53
N LYS A 99 -5.66 13.36 19.15
CA LYS A 99 -6.59 13.57 18.05
C LYS A 99 -5.94 13.01 16.79
N ALA A 100 -6.72 12.32 15.94
CA ALA A 100 -6.25 11.81 14.66
C ALA A 100 -6.59 12.80 13.54
N MET A 101 -5.70 12.91 12.56
CA MET A 101 -5.88 13.70 11.35
C MET A 101 -5.70 12.82 10.12
N ALA A 102 -6.64 12.84 9.17
CA ALA A 102 -6.47 12.13 7.92
C ALA A 102 -5.35 12.77 7.07
N LEU A 103 -4.48 11.94 6.50
CA LEU A 103 -3.40 12.38 5.63
C LEU A 103 -3.89 13.14 4.39
N ALA A 104 -5.05 12.74 3.85
CA ALA A 104 -5.70 13.43 2.75
C ALA A 104 -6.10 14.87 3.14
N ASP A 105 -6.77 15.02 4.30
CA ASP A 105 -7.20 16.33 4.80
C ASP A 105 -6.03 17.29 5.06
N LEU A 106 -4.92 16.77 5.61
CA LEU A 106 -3.71 17.56 5.83
C LEU A 106 -3.10 18.04 4.51
N THR A 107 -3.18 17.19 3.47
CA THR A 107 -2.67 17.51 2.13
C THR A 107 -3.52 18.59 1.46
N GLU A 108 -4.85 18.55 1.60
CA GLU A 108 -5.76 19.56 1.06
C GLU A 108 -5.56 20.94 1.71
N ARG A 109 -5.22 20.96 3.00
CA ARG A 109 -4.94 22.21 3.74
C ARG A 109 -3.58 22.82 3.45
N ASN A 110 -2.69 22.09 2.79
CA ASN A 110 -1.32 22.54 2.58
C ASN A 110 -1.26 23.85 1.76
N GLY A 111 -0.71 24.90 2.37
CA GLY A 111 -0.60 26.24 1.80
C GLY A 111 -1.90 27.05 1.75
N THR A 112 -3.03 26.52 2.26
CA THR A 112 -4.34 27.17 2.16
C THR A 112 -5.12 27.22 3.48
N GLY A 113 -4.61 26.58 4.54
CA GLY A 113 -5.21 26.63 5.86
C GLY A 113 -4.25 26.18 6.96
N SER A 114 -4.61 26.52 8.20
CA SER A 114 -3.90 26.06 9.38
C SER A 114 -4.56 24.82 9.96
N VAL A 115 -3.73 23.96 10.52
CA VAL A 115 -4.18 22.87 11.37
C VAL A 115 -4.56 23.42 12.75
N GLY A 116 -4.10 24.61 13.16
CA GLY A 116 -4.29 25.25 14.46
C GLY A 116 -3.24 24.79 15.49
N GLN A 117 -3.20 25.39 16.68
CA GLN A 117 -2.50 24.82 17.85
C GLN A 117 -3.19 23.49 18.21
N ILE A 118 -2.73 22.36 17.69
CA ILE A 118 -3.42 21.09 17.94
C ILE A 118 -2.51 19.99 18.52
N ASP A 119 -3.02 19.39 19.59
CA ASP A 119 -2.70 18.08 20.19
C ASP A 119 -2.97 16.89 19.22
N PHE A 120 -2.58 16.97 17.94
CA PHE A 120 -2.64 15.81 17.06
C PHE A 120 -1.39 14.97 17.30
N GLY A 121 -1.58 13.81 17.91
CA GLY A 121 -0.51 12.83 18.05
C GLY A 121 -0.59 11.70 17.03
N GLN A 122 -1.58 11.73 16.11
CA GLN A 122 -1.81 10.67 15.14
C GLN A 122 -2.18 11.23 13.75
N LEU A 123 -1.63 10.60 12.72
CA LEU A 123 -1.90 10.83 11.31
C LEU A 123 -2.44 9.54 10.68
N GLU A 124 -3.68 9.55 10.25
CA GLU A 124 -4.36 8.42 9.64
C GLU A 124 -3.95 8.31 8.17
N VAL A 125 -3.25 7.23 7.85
CA VAL A 125 -2.91 6.86 6.48
C VAL A 125 -4.08 6.05 5.90
N PRO A 126 -4.64 6.47 4.75
CA PRO A 126 -5.81 5.82 4.20
C PRO A 126 -5.53 4.36 3.87
N GLY A 127 -6.56 3.53 4.08
CA GLY A 127 -6.62 2.19 3.53
C GLY A 127 -6.92 2.19 2.04
N GLY A 128 -7.25 1.03 1.53
CA GLY A 128 -7.64 0.78 0.16
C GLY A 128 -8.38 -0.55 0.06
N ARG A 129 -8.18 -1.28 -1.02
CA ARG A 129 -8.84 -2.57 -1.24
C ARG A 129 -8.02 -3.73 -0.67
N MET A 130 -6.70 -3.68 -0.79
CA MET A 130 -5.73 -4.59 -0.17
C MET A 130 -5.00 -3.94 1.00
N PHE A 131 -4.98 -2.60 1.06
CA PHE A 131 -4.36 -1.86 2.15
C PHE A 131 -5.36 -1.65 3.30
N SER A 132 -4.95 -1.99 4.52
CA SER A 132 -5.81 -1.89 5.69
C SER A 132 -5.93 -0.47 6.26
N GLY A 133 -5.04 0.44 5.84
CA GLY A 133 -4.86 1.73 6.52
C GLY A 133 -4.13 1.56 7.85
N LEU A 134 -3.62 2.66 8.38
CA LEU A 134 -2.98 2.66 9.69
C LEU A 134 -2.87 4.06 10.27
N ASP A 135 -2.83 4.14 11.60
CA ASP A 135 -2.50 5.36 12.32
C ASP A 135 -0.99 5.45 12.54
N LEU A 136 -0.39 6.56 12.11
CA LEU A 136 1.00 6.90 12.39
C LEU A 136 1.08 7.87 13.55
N GLU A 137 1.98 7.63 14.49
CA GLU A 137 2.35 8.65 15.46
C GLU A 137 2.94 9.86 14.73
N ALA A 138 2.38 11.04 14.95
CA ALA A 138 2.74 12.25 14.23
C ALA A 138 3.24 13.33 15.18
N HIS A 139 4.40 13.91 14.87
CA HIS A 139 5.01 15.01 15.61
C HIS A 139 4.97 16.28 14.75
N TYR A 140 4.14 17.25 15.15
CA TYR A 140 4.00 18.51 14.44
C TYR A 140 4.99 19.52 15.02
N TRP A 141 6.05 19.82 14.27
CA TRP A 141 7.14 20.67 14.74
C TRP A 141 7.29 21.93 13.88
N PRO A 142 7.54 23.09 14.49
CA PRO A 142 7.79 24.32 13.75
C PRO A 142 9.09 24.20 12.95
N ALA A 143 9.07 24.77 11.75
CA ALA A 143 10.21 24.82 10.87
C ALA A 143 10.35 26.17 10.18
N GLU A 144 11.58 26.57 9.95
CA GLU A 144 11.93 27.80 9.25
C GLU A 144 12.74 27.48 8.00
N ARG A 145 12.63 28.33 6.99
CA ARG A 145 13.41 28.16 5.77
C ARG A 145 14.88 28.49 6.04
N ALA A 146 15.75 27.49 5.92
CA ALA A 146 17.20 27.62 6.14
C ALA A 146 18.01 27.74 4.83
N GLY A 147 17.32 27.81 3.69
CA GLY A 147 17.89 27.90 2.36
C GLY A 147 16.84 27.59 1.28
N PRO A 148 17.24 27.53 0.00
CA PRO A 148 16.30 27.18 -1.09
C PRO A 148 15.74 25.77 -0.92
N ASP A 149 16.60 24.82 -0.51
CA ASP A 149 16.29 23.38 -0.53
C ASP A 149 16.17 22.76 0.86
N ARG A 150 16.20 23.57 1.92
CA ARG A 150 16.30 23.09 3.31
C ARG A 150 15.42 23.86 4.28
N LEU A 151 14.88 23.13 5.23
CA LEU A 151 14.11 23.62 6.37
C LEU A 151 14.87 23.28 7.65
N ALA A 152 15.00 24.26 8.53
CA ALA A 152 15.45 24.10 9.91
C ALA A 152 14.25 23.73 10.77
N VAL A 153 14.22 22.52 11.31
CA VAL A 153 13.15 22.02 12.17
C VAL A 153 13.60 22.09 13.63
N SER A 154 12.78 22.73 14.45
CA SER A 154 13.02 22.89 15.88
C SER A 154 12.13 21.91 16.64
N SER A 155 12.72 20.87 17.25
CA SER A 155 11.96 19.91 18.08
C SER A 155 11.41 20.62 19.31
N LEU A 156 10.10 20.49 19.54
CA LEU A 156 9.46 20.94 20.78
C LEU A 156 9.55 19.87 21.89
N ASP A 157 9.84 18.63 21.52
CA ASP A 157 9.85 17.47 22.42
C ASP A 157 11.28 17.01 22.78
N ASP A 158 11.43 16.35 23.93
CA ASP A 158 12.68 15.67 24.30
C ASP A 158 12.99 14.52 23.33
N GLU A 159 14.27 14.25 23.04
CA GLU A 159 14.67 13.20 22.07
C GLU A 159 14.15 11.79 22.41
N ALA A 160 13.72 11.57 23.66
CA ALA A 160 13.09 10.34 24.13
C ALA A 160 11.70 10.07 23.51
N THR A 161 11.13 11.02 22.78
CA THR A 161 9.76 10.95 22.26
C THR A 161 9.67 10.11 20.98
N ILE A 162 10.67 10.19 20.09
CA ILE A 162 10.72 9.36 18.88
C ILE A 162 11.32 8.01 19.23
N ARG A 163 10.47 6.98 19.24
CA ARG A 163 10.90 5.60 19.51
C ARG A 163 11.28 4.87 18.22
N PRO A 164 12.54 4.38 18.07
CA PRO A 164 12.97 3.70 16.84
C PRO A 164 12.19 2.42 16.49
N ASP A 165 11.63 1.74 17.50
CA ASP A 165 10.79 0.55 17.36
C ASP A 165 9.39 0.88 16.83
N ARG A 166 8.89 2.12 17.01
CA ARG A 166 7.56 2.55 16.54
C ARG A 166 7.65 3.35 15.26
N ARG A 167 6.60 3.27 14.43
CA ARG A 167 6.52 4.06 13.20
C ARG A 167 5.90 5.41 13.54
N SER A 168 6.68 6.46 13.33
CA SER A 168 6.24 7.84 13.49
C SER A 168 6.66 8.68 12.29
N THR A 169 6.01 9.82 12.12
CA THR A 169 6.33 10.83 11.13
C THR A 169 6.51 12.19 11.80
N VAL A 170 7.45 12.97 11.30
CA VAL A 170 7.59 14.38 11.65
C VAL A 170 6.89 15.19 10.57
N VAL A 171 5.94 16.02 10.99
CA VAL A 171 5.27 17.02 10.16
C VAL A 171 5.89 18.38 10.50
N ALA A 172 6.83 18.83 9.67
CA ALA A 172 7.43 20.14 9.79
C ALA A 172 6.47 21.20 9.23
N VAL A 173 6.13 22.19 10.05
CA VAL A 173 5.16 23.26 9.74
C VAL A 173 5.92 24.55 9.49
N THR A 174 5.76 25.14 8.31
CA THR A 174 6.33 26.45 7.96
C THR A 174 5.21 27.43 7.59
N GLY A 175 5.50 28.73 7.56
CA GLY A 175 4.50 29.76 7.24
C GLY A 175 3.77 30.31 8.47
N ALA A 176 2.87 31.25 8.23
CA ALA A 176 2.05 31.86 9.28
C ALA A 176 0.71 31.09 9.43
N GLU A 177 0.06 31.24 10.59
CA GLU A 177 -1.26 30.67 10.83
C GLU A 177 -2.24 31.12 9.73
N GLY A 178 -2.85 30.14 9.04
CA GLY A 178 -3.77 30.34 7.93
C GLY A 178 -3.16 30.08 6.55
N GLU A 179 -1.82 30.10 6.44
CA GLU A 179 -1.05 29.83 5.20
C GLU A 179 0.11 28.88 5.49
N GLU A 180 -0.17 27.83 6.27
CA GLU A 180 0.83 26.86 6.70
C GLU A 180 1.20 25.88 5.59
N TRP A 181 2.49 25.58 5.49
CA TRP A 181 3.02 24.56 4.60
C TRP A 181 3.60 23.40 5.40
N TYR A 182 3.14 22.20 5.07
CA TYR A 182 3.52 20.95 5.73
C TYR A 182 4.56 20.21 4.92
N HIS A 183 5.58 19.70 5.59
CA HIS A 183 6.61 18.83 5.03
C HIS A 183 6.76 17.61 5.91
N VAL A 184 6.92 16.43 5.31
CA VAL A 184 6.91 15.16 6.05
C VAL A 184 8.26 14.47 6.03
N ALA A 185 8.52 13.73 7.11
CA ALA A 185 9.72 12.92 7.22
C ALA A 185 9.48 11.66 8.04
N ASP A 186 10.26 10.61 7.78
CA ASP A 186 10.28 9.44 8.65
C ASP A 186 10.90 9.82 9.99
N GLY A 187 10.19 9.55 11.10
CA GLY A 187 10.66 9.89 12.45
C GLY A 187 12.03 9.29 12.76
N ARG A 188 12.40 8.13 12.18
CA ARG A 188 13.72 7.52 12.38
C ARG A 188 14.87 8.43 11.95
N GLN A 189 14.67 9.31 10.97
CA GLN A 189 15.70 10.28 10.56
C GLN A 189 16.06 11.26 11.68
N PHE A 190 15.11 11.51 12.56
CA PHE A 190 15.21 12.38 13.72
C PHE A 190 15.60 11.62 15.00
N GLY A 191 15.68 10.29 14.98
CA GLY A 191 16.29 9.51 16.05
C GLY A 191 17.79 9.25 15.85
N GLN A 192 18.25 9.19 14.59
CA GLN A 192 19.60 8.72 14.24
C GLN A 192 20.64 9.83 14.03
N LYS A 193 20.23 11.06 13.73
CA LYS A 193 21.15 12.18 13.46
C LYS A 193 21.49 12.93 14.74
N PRO A 194 22.77 13.27 15.02
CA PRO A 194 23.12 14.15 16.13
C PRO A 194 22.52 15.54 15.93
N LEU A 195 22.14 16.18 17.03
CA LEU A 195 21.64 17.56 17.02
C LEU A 195 22.72 18.52 16.50
N GLY A 196 22.31 19.52 15.73
CA GLY A 196 23.15 20.68 15.48
C GLY A 196 23.41 21.49 16.76
N PRO A 197 24.30 22.50 16.73
CA PRO A 197 24.65 23.32 17.89
C PRO A 197 23.43 23.91 18.62
N ASP A 198 22.36 24.21 17.88
CA ASP A 198 21.14 24.85 18.37
C ASP A 198 19.96 23.88 18.55
N ARG A 199 20.20 22.56 18.61
CA ARG A 199 19.16 21.50 18.61
C ARG A 199 18.29 21.45 17.35
N THR A 200 18.68 22.17 16.30
CA THR A 200 18.01 22.17 14.99
C THR A 200 18.38 20.95 14.16
N ARG A 201 17.39 20.40 13.44
CA ARG A 201 17.58 19.34 12.45
C ARG A 201 17.12 19.83 11.08
N TYR A 202 17.76 19.35 10.01
CA TYR A 202 17.45 19.79 8.66
C TYR A 202 16.60 18.77 7.89
N LEU A 203 15.54 19.28 7.25
CA LEU A 203 14.65 18.55 6.36
C LEU A 203 14.73 19.14 4.94
N PRO A 204 14.73 18.34 3.86
CA PRO A 204 14.66 18.88 2.51
C PRO A 204 13.30 19.56 2.24
N SER A 205 13.30 20.73 1.61
CA SER A 205 12.05 21.40 1.22
C SER A 205 11.25 20.58 0.19
N ALA A 206 11.93 19.71 -0.58
CA ALA A 206 11.34 18.77 -1.52
C ALA A 206 10.34 17.79 -0.86
N ASN A 207 10.41 17.57 0.46
CA ASN A 207 9.49 16.73 1.22
C ASN A 207 8.14 17.42 1.52
N VAL A 208 7.79 18.49 0.79
CA VAL A 208 6.47 19.14 0.90
C VAL A 208 5.34 18.13 0.71
N LEU A 209 4.33 18.21 1.56
CA LEU A 209 3.20 17.31 1.53
C LEU A 209 2.28 17.61 0.34
N ASP A 210 2.22 16.68 -0.60
CA ASP A 210 1.37 16.73 -1.79
C ASP A 210 0.98 15.31 -2.21
N ASP A 211 0.15 15.17 -3.26
CA ASP A 211 -0.32 13.85 -3.72
C ASP A 211 0.83 12.86 -4.05
N LEU A 212 2.00 13.35 -4.49
CA LEU A 212 3.16 12.50 -4.76
C LEU A 212 3.75 11.98 -3.45
N THR A 213 3.93 12.86 -2.47
CA THR A 213 4.44 12.51 -1.14
C THR A 213 3.48 11.62 -0.37
N VAL A 214 2.16 11.86 -0.51
CA VAL A 214 1.10 10.98 0.00
C VAL A 214 1.22 9.59 -0.63
N ALA A 215 1.40 9.48 -1.94
CA ALA A 215 1.58 8.18 -2.60
C ALA A 215 2.74 7.39 -1.99
N ILE A 216 3.88 8.06 -1.74
CA ILE A 216 5.08 7.45 -1.14
C ILE A 216 4.80 6.95 0.28
N LEU A 217 4.24 7.81 1.15
CA LEU A 217 3.87 7.44 2.51
C LEU A 217 2.87 6.27 2.50
N TRP A 218 1.80 6.40 1.73
CA TRP A 218 0.70 5.45 1.64
C TRP A 218 1.16 4.06 1.20
N MET A 219 1.94 3.95 0.12
CA MET A 219 2.45 2.67 -0.39
C MET A 219 3.39 1.99 0.60
N ILE A 220 4.37 2.74 1.12
CA ILE A 220 5.42 2.17 1.97
C ILE A 220 4.82 1.75 3.31
N THR A 221 4.05 2.62 3.97
CA THR A 221 3.61 2.37 5.35
C THR A 221 2.59 1.23 5.45
N ASN A 222 1.61 1.15 4.53
CA ASN A 222 0.66 0.04 4.48
C ASN A 222 1.36 -1.30 4.18
N THR A 223 2.24 -1.32 3.17
CA THR A 223 2.92 -2.56 2.78
C THR A 223 3.89 -3.04 3.85
N ASP A 224 4.62 -2.11 4.46
CA ASP A 224 5.58 -2.41 5.51
C ASP A 224 4.88 -2.99 6.74
N ALA A 225 3.74 -2.42 7.15
CA ALA A 225 2.97 -2.91 8.30
C ALA A 225 2.51 -4.36 8.10
N ALA A 226 1.94 -4.69 6.94
CA ALA A 226 1.46 -6.04 6.63
C ALA A 226 2.61 -7.07 6.55
N LEU A 227 3.73 -6.71 5.89
CA LEU A 227 4.85 -7.65 5.76
C LEU A 227 5.58 -7.86 7.09
N LEU A 228 5.63 -6.86 7.97
CA LEU A 228 6.25 -7.00 9.28
C LEU A 228 5.39 -7.82 10.24
N SER A 229 4.05 -7.71 10.18
CA SER A 229 3.18 -8.53 11.03
C SER A 229 3.35 -10.02 10.74
N ASP A 230 3.71 -10.36 9.50
CA ASP A 230 3.75 -11.73 9.01
C ASP A 230 5.18 -12.23 8.71
N ASP A 231 6.24 -11.51 9.06
CA ASP A 231 7.61 -11.82 8.60
C ASP A 231 8.02 -13.28 8.89
N TYR A 232 7.69 -13.79 10.08
CA TYR A 232 7.92 -15.19 10.45
C TYR A 232 7.07 -16.17 9.63
N ALA A 233 5.76 -15.91 9.50
CA ALA A 233 4.85 -16.78 8.75
C ALA A 233 5.21 -16.80 7.25
N LEU A 234 5.58 -15.65 6.68
CA LEU A 234 6.07 -15.54 5.31
C LEU A 234 7.31 -16.39 5.08
N ASP A 235 8.31 -16.32 5.98
CA ASP A 235 9.54 -17.10 5.85
C ASP A 235 9.27 -18.62 5.93
N HIS A 236 8.36 -19.02 6.83
CA HIS A 236 7.88 -20.38 6.98
C HIS A 236 7.21 -20.90 5.69
N TYR A 237 6.23 -20.18 5.16
CA TYR A 237 5.52 -20.59 3.95
C TYR A 237 6.43 -20.62 2.72
N ARG A 238 7.34 -19.64 2.57
CA ARG A 238 8.34 -19.67 1.48
C ARG A 238 9.19 -20.93 1.47
N THR A 239 9.57 -21.39 2.66
CA THR A 239 10.41 -22.59 2.81
C THR A 239 9.61 -23.85 2.49
N ASN A 240 8.43 -24.00 3.08
CA ASN A 240 7.60 -25.20 2.93
C ASN A 240 7.04 -25.36 1.52
N LEU A 241 6.74 -24.25 0.84
CA LEU A 241 6.15 -24.25 -0.50
C LEU A 241 7.19 -24.26 -1.61
N SER A 242 8.48 -24.35 -1.28
CA SER A 242 9.59 -24.36 -2.25
C SER A 242 9.48 -25.49 -3.28
N HIS A 243 8.92 -26.64 -2.91
CA HIS A 243 8.71 -27.80 -3.79
C HIS A 243 7.79 -27.50 -4.99
N TYR A 244 6.82 -26.58 -4.84
CA TYR A 244 6.00 -26.12 -5.98
C TYR A 244 6.86 -25.42 -7.04
N GLY A 245 7.99 -24.87 -6.62
CA GLY A 245 8.97 -24.24 -7.50
C GLY A 245 9.55 -25.19 -8.54
N GLU A 246 9.51 -26.50 -8.36
CA GLU A 246 10.06 -27.44 -9.35
C GLU A 246 9.04 -27.81 -10.44
N LEU A 247 7.75 -27.50 -10.23
CA LEU A 247 6.68 -27.92 -11.11
C LEU A 247 6.54 -26.96 -12.31
N PRO A 248 6.26 -27.49 -13.53
CA PRO A 248 5.98 -26.67 -14.70
C PRO A 248 4.61 -25.98 -14.62
N SER A 249 3.69 -26.49 -13.80
CA SER A 249 2.43 -25.83 -13.48
C SER A 249 2.06 -26.10 -12.02
N SER A 250 1.53 -25.10 -11.34
CA SER A 250 1.03 -25.22 -9.97
C SER A 250 0.04 -24.11 -9.63
N SER A 251 -0.76 -24.35 -8.59
CA SER A 251 -1.60 -23.35 -7.97
C SER A 251 -1.57 -23.50 -6.46
N LEU A 252 -1.65 -22.38 -5.74
CA LEU A 252 -1.84 -22.36 -4.29
C LEU A 252 -3.03 -21.47 -3.94
N THR A 253 -3.95 -21.98 -3.15
CA THR A 253 -5.15 -21.25 -2.69
C THR A 253 -4.86 -20.46 -1.42
N PHE A 254 -5.65 -19.40 -1.15
CA PHE A 254 -5.52 -18.64 0.10
C PHE A 254 -5.78 -19.48 1.35
N GLY A 255 -6.57 -20.55 1.25
CA GLY A 255 -6.83 -21.47 2.37
C GLY A 255 -5.61 -22.26 2.82
N GLU A 256 -4.54 -22.32 2.02
CA GLU A 256 -3.28 -22.99 2.35
C GLU A 256 -2.29 -22.07 3.08
N VAL A 257 -2.60 -20.78 3.19
CA VAL A 257 -1.84 -19.77 3.93
C VAL A 257 -2.75 -18.94 4.85
N PRO A 258 -3.56 -19.58 5.70
CA PRO A 258 -4.64 -18.91 6.44
C PRO A 258 -4.15 -17.86 7.44
N ASP A 259 -2.89 -17.92 7.83
CA ASP A 259 -2.28 -17.03 8.83
C ASP A 259 -1.64 -15.79 8.22
N LEU A 260 -1.64 -15.63 6.90
CA LEU A 260 -1.08 -14.46 6.23
C LEU A 260 -2.15 -13.39 6.02
N HIS A 261 -1.78 -12.14 6.29
CA HIS A 261 -2.47 -10.96 5.77
C HIS A 261 -2.54 -11.04 4.24
N GLU A 262 -3.62 -10.51 3.63
CA GLU A 262 -3.83 -10.59 2.18
C GLU A 262 -2.61 -10.07 1.41
N LEU A 263 -2.09 -8.89 1.78
CA LEU A 263 -0.94 -8.29 1.12
C LEU A 263 0.34 -9.15 1.23
N SER A 264 0.56 -9.84 2.35
CA SER A 264 1.66 -10.78 2.54
C SER A 264 1.52 -12.01 1.63
N ALA A 265 0.30 -12.57 1.55
CA ALA A 265 0.01 -13.64 0.60
C ALA A 265 0.21 -13.19 -0.86
N ARG A 266 -0.21 -11.97 -1.22
CA ARG A 266 0.04 -11.40 -2.56
C ARG A 266 1.53 -11.22 -2.84
N TRP A 267 2.30 -10.76 -1.87
CA TRP A 267 3.76 -10.68 -1.98
C TRP A 267 4.37 -12.06 -2.27
N LEU A 268 3.94 -13.09 -1.52
CA LEU A 268 4.38 -14.47 -1.70
C LEU A 268 4.05 -14.98 -3.12
N GLY A 269 2.81 -14.82 -3.58
CA GLY A 269 2.39 -15.21 -4.92
C GLY A 269 3.16 -14.48 -6.02
N SER A 270 3.35 -13.18 -5.87
CA SER A 270 4.11 -12.37 -6.82
C SER A 270 5.57 -12.78 -6.92
N ARG A 271 6.21 -13.08 -5.79
CA ARG A 271 7.58 -13.60 -5.75
C ARG A 271 7.66 -14.95 -6.47
N PHE A 272 6.74 -15.85 -6.16
CA PHE A 272 6.67 -17.17 -6.79
C PHE A 272 6.48 -17.07 -8.31
N CYS A 273 5.55 -16.23 -8.77
CA CYS A 273 5.31 -15.96 -10.19
C CYS A 273 6.54 -15.37 -10.89
N ALA A 274 7.23 -14.41 -10.26
CA ALA A 274 8.46 -13.83 -10.80
C ALA A 274 9.56 -14.90 -10.97
N ASP A 275 9.78 -15.72 -9.95
CA ASP A 275 10.76 -16.82 -10.01
C ASP A 275 10.36 -17.87 -11.07
N HIS A 276 9.07 -18.16 -11.22
CA HIS A 276 8.56 -19.06 -12.26
C HIS A 276 8.85 -18.54 -13.68
N VAL A 277 8.56 -17.27 -13.95
CA VAL A 277 8.86 -16.65 -15.25
C VAL A 277 10.36 -16.72 -15.55
N LEU A 278 11.22 -16.36 -14.59
CA LEU A 278 12.68 -16.38 -14.77
C LEU A 278 13.20 -17.78 -15.11
N ARG A 279 12.68 -18.83 -14.44
CA ARG A 279 13.07 -20.22 -14.69
C ARG A 279 12.70 -20.72 -16.08
N HIS A 280 11.66 -20.17 -16.69
CA HIS A 280 11.12 -20.63 -17.95
C HIS A 280 11.37 -19.68 -19.14
N LEU A 281 12.21 -18.66 -18.98
CA LEU A 281 12.55 -17.71 -20.06
C LEU A 281 13.08 -18.39 -21.33
N ASN A 282 13.78 -19.53 -21.19
CA ASN A 282 14.31 -20.29 -22.31
C ASN A 282 13.22 -20.87 -23.24
N ARG A 283 11.95 -20.87 -22.82
CA ARG A 283 10.80 -21.30 -23.64
C ARG A 283 10.35 -20.20 -24.61
N LEU A 284 10.79 -18.96 -24.40
CA LEU A 284 10.43 -17.83 -25.25
C LEU A 284 11.37 -17.80 -26.46
N THR A 285 10.82 -18.05 -27.64
CA THR A 285 11.56 -18.13 -28.92
C THR A 285 11.46 -16.86 -29.76
N SER A 286 10.57 -15.94 -29.41
CA SER A 286 10.43 -14.62 -30.04
C SER A 286 10.55 -13.49 -29.01
N ALA A 287 10.65 -12.25 -29.49
CA ALA A 287 10.62 -11.06 -28.63
C ALA A 287 9.34 -11.07 -27.78
N PRO A 288 9.47 -11.11 -26.44
CA PRO A 288 8.32 -11.39 -25.59
C PRO A 288 7.49 -10.14 -25.30
N VAL A 289 6.18 -10.37 -25.14
CA VAL A 289 5.23 -9.40 -24.59
C VAL A 289 4.77 -9.89 -23.24
N PHE A 290 4.93 -9.05 -22.23
CA PHE A 290 4.42 -9.29 -20.88
C PHE A 290 3.05 -8.63 -20.75
N TRP A 291 2.06 -9.37 -20.30
CA TRP A 291 0.76 -8.85 -19.92
C TRP A 291 0.70 -8.75 -18.39
N SER A 292 0.30 -7.59 -17.88
CA SER A 292 0.22 -7.33 -16.45
C SER A 292 -1.17 -6.86 -16.07
N ARG A 293 -1.67 -7.40 -14.96
CA ARG A 293 -3.02 -7.18 -14.46
C ARG A 293 -3.15 -5.94 -13.59
N GLU A 294 -2.09 -5.31 -13.12
CA GLU A 294 -2.22 -4.13 -12.26
C GLU A 294 -3.04 -3.04 -12.96
N GLN A 295 -4.06 -2.50 -12.29
CA GLN A 295 -4.97 -1.46 -12.83
C GLN A 295 -5.07 -0.25 -11.91
N ARG A 296 -4.57 -0.39 -10.68
CA ARG A 296 -4.70 0.60 -9.60
C ARG A 296 -3.35 0.87 -8.96
N GLY A 297 -3.25 2.01 -8.27
CA GLY A 297 -2.02 2.41 -7.61
C GLY A 297 -1.59 1.42 -6.55
N GLU A 298 -2.56 0.83 -5.84
CA GLU A 298 -2.30 -0.15 -4.79
C GLU A 298 -1.62 -1.41 -5.34
N GLU A 299 -2.11 -1.90 -6.48
CA GLU A 299 -1.57 -3.06 -7.17
C GLU A 299 -0.21 -2.74 -7.82
N ALA A 300 -0.10 -1.56 -8.44
CA ALA A 300 1.11 -1.11 -9.10
C ALA A 300 2.25 -0.76 -8.13
N SER A 301 1.93 -0.44 -6.87
CA SER A 301 2.90 -0.16 -5.81
C SER A 301 3.94 -1.27 -5.67
N CYS A 302 3.55 -2.52 -5.92
CA CYS A 302 4.44 -3.67 -5.84
C CYS A 302 5.69 -3.50 -6.73
N TRP A 303 5.56 -2.88 -7.90
CA TRP A 303 6.68 -2.65 -8.80
C TRP A 303 7.68 -1.66 -8.23
N LEU A 304 7.21 -0.69 -7.45
CA LEU A 304 8.02 0.42 -6.95
C LEU A 304 8.77 0.06 -5.67
N ILE A 305 8.14 -0.71 -4.78
CA ILE A 305 8.65 -0.92 -3.42
C ILE A 305 8.99 -2.37 -3.07
N TRP A 306 8.54 -3.38 -3.82
CA TRP A 306 8.92 -4.77 -3.52
C TRP A 306 10.30 -5.08 -4.10
N THR A 307 11.23 -5.45 -3.23
CA THR A 307 12.63 -5.66 -3.64
C THR A 307 12.76 -6.72 -4.74
N HIS A 308 11.95 -7.78 -4.69
CA HIS A 308 12.01 -8.83 -5.72
C HIS A 308 11.52 -8.37 -7.09
N LYS A 309 10.61 -7.40 -7.18
CA LYS A 309 10.12 -6.89 -8.45
C LYS A 309 11.22 -6.12 -9.19
N ILE A 310 12.03 -5.35 -8.47
CA ILE A 310 13.20 -4.67 -9.07
C ILE A 310 14.26 -5.67 -9.50
N GLN A 311 14.54 -6.68 -8.68
CA GLN A 311 15.45 -7.77 -9.06
C GLN A 311 14.96 -8.51 -10.30
N PHE A 312 13.64 -8.75 -10.38
CA PHE A 312 13.00 -9.38 -11.53
C PHE A 312 13.15 -8.53 -12.80
N LEU A 313 12.85 -7.23 -12.76
CA LEU A 313 13.04 -6.34 -13.92
C LEU A 313 14.51 -6.32 -14.38
N GLY A 314 15.46 -6.20 -13.44
CA GLY A 314 16.89 -6.26 -13.77
C GLY A 314 17.31 -7.59 -14.41
N ALA A 315 16.80 -8.72 -13.90
CA ALA A 315 17.07 -10.04 -14.47
C ALA A 315 16.47 -10.20 -15.88
N ILE A 316 15.24 -9.73 -16.08
CA ILE A 316 14.55 -9.74 -17.37
C ILE A 316 15.31 -8.89 -18.40
N CYS A 317 15.67 -7.65 -18.08
CA CYS A 317 16.40 -6.78 -19.01
C CYS A 317 17.79 -7.32 -19.37
N LYS A 318 18.44 -8.02 -18.43
CA LYS A 318 19.71 -8.71 -18.71
C LYS A 318 19.52 -9.91 -19.65
N ALA A 319 18.42 -10.64 -19.50
CA ALA A 319 18.14 -11.85 -20.29
C ALA A 319 17.54 -11.53 -21.68
N LEU A 320 16.77 -10.45 -21.80
CA LEU A 320 15.95 -10.13 -22.96
C LEU A 320 16.33 -8.74 -23.51
N LYS A 321 16.85 -8.70 -24.75
CA LYS A 321 17.30 -7.45 -25.39
C LYS A 321 16.17 -6.46 -25.66
N HIS A 322 15.02 -6.95 -26.13
CA HIS A 322 13.85 -6.14 -26.43
C HIS A 322 12.61 -6.90 -25.99
N HIS A 323 11.76 -6.23 -25.24
CA HIS A 323 10.47 -6.77 -24.83
C HIS A 323 9.51 -5.62 -24.55
N ARG A 324 8.21 -5.94 -24.56
CA ARG A 324 7.14 -4.97 -24.28
C ARG A 324 6.37 -5.42 -23.05
N ARG A 325 5.73 -4.48 -22.36
CA ARG A 325 4.80 -4.77 -21.29
C ARG A 325 3.49 -4.04 -21.52
N ALA A 326 2.39 -4.79 -21.57
CA ALA A 326 1.06 -4.26 -21.73
C ALA A 326 0.31 -4.27 -20.39
N PHE A 327 -0.52 -3.25 -20.20
CA PHE A 327 -1.43 -3.10 -19.07
C PHE A 327 -2.84 -2.77 -19.58
N CYS A 328 -3.84 -3.15 -18.79
CA CYS A 328 -5.21 -2.70 -18.98
C CYS A 328 -5.59 -1.75 -17.83
N PHE A 329 -5.86 -0.49 -18.15
CA PHE A 329 -6.34 0.53 -17.22
C PHE A 329 -7.76 0.95 -17.62
N PRO A 330 -8.81 0.28 -17.14
CA PRO A 330 -10.18 0.65 -17.48
C PRO A 330 -10.52 2.05 -16.96
N GLU A 331 -11.30 2.82 -17.74
CA GLU A 331 -11.63 4.21 -17.36
C GLU A 331 -12.34 4.33 -16.01
N HIS A 332 -13.19 3.37 -15.68
CA HIS A 332 -13.93 3.39 -14.41
C HIS A 332 -12.98 3.19 -13.22
N GLU A 333 -11.90 2.44 -13.38
CA GLU A 333 -10.90 2.27 -12.33
C GLU A 333 -10.10 3.55 -12.12
N VAL A 334 -9.71 4.22 -13.20
CA VAL A 334 -8.99 5.50 -13.13
C VAL A 334 -9.85 6.60 -12.52
N LYS A 335 -11.14 6.67 -12.88
CA LYS A 335 -12.08 7.68 -12.33
C LYS A 335 -12.33 7.51 -10.84
N ASN A 336 -12.36 6.26 -10.36
CA ASN A 336 -12.61 5.93 -8.96
C ASN A 336 -11.34 5.91 -8.09
N SER A 337 -10.17 6.16 -8.69
CA SER A 337 -8.89 6.17 -7.97
C SER A 337 -8.52 7.59 -7.52
N PRO A 338 -8.11 7.77 -6.26
CA PRO A 338 -7.58 9.06 -5.80
C PRO A 338 -6.28 9.40 -6.54
N ARG A 339 -5.89 10.68 -6.53
CA ARG A 339 -4.74 11.14 -7.33
C ARG A 339 -3.44 10.45 -6.94
N TYR A 340 -3.19 10.20 -5.65
CA TYR A 340 -1.99 9.48 -5.19
C TYR A 340 -1.89 8.05 -5.76
N GLU A 341 -3.01 7.36 -5.97
CA GLU A 341 -3.01 6.04 -6.62
C GLU A 341 -2.65 6.13 -8.10
N ARG A 342 -3.22 7.12 -8.79
CA ARG A 342 -2.89 7.36 -10.20
C ARG A 342 -1.42 7.73 -10.38
N ILE A 343 -0.85 8.47 -9.43
CA ILE A 343 0.58 8.77 -9.39
C ILE A 343 1.41 7.49 -9.26
N ALA A 344 1.03 6.56 -8.38
CA ALA A 344 1.71 5.28 -8.24
C ALA A 344 1.68 4.46 -9.55
N LEU A 345 0.56 4.46 -10.28
CA LEU A 345 0.48 3.86 -11.62
C LEU A 345 1.47 4.51 -12.60
N LEU A 346 1.48 5.84 -12.68
CA LEU A 346 2.38 6.57 -13.58
C LEU A 346 3.86 6.29 -13.25
N LEU A 347 4.22 6.26 -11.97
CA LEU A 347 5.56 5.93 -11.52
C LEU A 347 5.94 4.49 -11.85
N ALA A 348 5.02 3.52 -11.72
CA ALA A 348 5.29 2.13 -12.09
C ALA A 348 5.57 1.99 -13.59
N ILE A 349 4.85 2.72 -14.44
CA ILE A 349 5.13 2.76 -15.89
C ILE A 349 6.46 3.47 -16.19
N ALA A 350 6.76 4.58 -15.49
CA ALA A 350 8.04 5.26 -15.61
C ALA A 350 9.22 4.36 -15.23
N LEU A 351 9.06 3.51 -14.22
CA LEU A 351 10.05 2.49 -13.86
C LEU A 351 10.27 1.50 -15.01
N MET A 352 9.22 1.02 -15.66
CA MET A 352 9.35 0.10 -16.80
C MET A 352 10.13 0.75 -17.96
N GLU A 353 9.79 1.99 -18.29
CA GLU A 353 10.50 2.76 -19.33
C GLU A 353 11.96 3.04 -18.95
N ALA A 354 12.28 3.23 -17.66
CA ALA A 354 13.65 3.34 -17.15
C ALA A 354 14.47 2.06 -17.38
N PHE A 355 13.80 0.90 -17.37
CA PHE A 355 14.36 -0.40 -17.74
C PHE A 355 14.36 -0.66 -19.26
N GLN A 356 14.08 0.35 -20.08
CA GLN A 356 13.95 0.27 -21.55
C GLN A 356 12.86 -0.70 -22.02
N ILE A 357 11.82 -0.87 -21.20
CA ILE A 357 10.65 -1.68 -21.52
C ILE A 357 9.61 -0.76 -22.13
N THR A 358 9.29 -0.96 -23.41
CA THR A 358 8.20 -0.21 -24.05
C THR A 358 6.86 -0.64 -23.46
N VAL A 359 6.09 0.32 -22.98
CA VAL A 359 4.78 0.06 -22.38
C VAL A 359 3.62 0.33 -23.34
N ASP A 360 2.66 -0.59 -23.34
CA ASP A 360 1.36 -0.46 -24.01
C ASP A 360 0.24 -0.38 -22.97
N VAL A 361 -0.76 0.49 -23.21
CA VAL A 361 -1.91 0.64 -22.32
C VAL A 361 -3.19 0.56 -23.12
N THR A 362 -4.07 -0.38 -22.76
CA THR A 362 -5.44 -0.45 -23.26
C THR A 362 -6.42 -0.07 -22.17
N THR A 363 -7.59 0.43 -22.56
CA THR A 363 -8.69 0.77 -21.65
C THR A 363 -9.85 -0.21 -21.72
N ASP A 364 -9.72 -1.24 -22.57
CA ASP A 364 -10.76 -2.22 -22.80
C ASP A 364 -10.99 -3.09 -21.54
N PRO A 365 -12.17 -3.00 -20.89
CA PRO A 365 -12.46 -3.73 -19.68
C PRO A 365 -12.53 -5.25 -19.89
N ASP A 366 -12.70 -5.75 -21.10
CA ASP A 366 -12.70 -7.20 -21.35
C ASP A 366 -11.28 -7.76 -21.18
N HIS A 367 -10.26 -6.97 -21.54
CA HIS A 367 -8.86 -7.32 -21.33
C HIS A 367 -8.48 -7.36 -19.84
N ALA A 368 -9.20 -6.65 -18.95
CA ALA A 368 -8.93 -6.63 -17.51
C ALA A 368 -9.05 -8.01 -16.82
N GLN A 369 -9.84 -8.91 -17.40
CA GLN A 369 -10.10 -10.24 -16.86
C GLN A 369 -9.02 -11.26 -17.20
N VAL A 370 -8.13 -10.92 -18.14
CA VAL A 370 -7.09 -11.81 -18.63
C VAL A 370 -6.00 -11.94 -17.58
N GLU A 371 -5.59 -13.18 -17.32
CA GLU A 371 -4.54 -13.53 -16.35
C GLU A 371 -3.15 -12.99 -16.76
N ASP A 372 -2.24 -12.81 -15.80
CA ASP A 372 -0.86 -12.39 -16.11
C ASP A 372 -0.15 -13.46 -16.96
N PHE A 373 0.47 -13.04 -18.06
CA PHE A 373 1.21 -13.94 -18.93
C PHE A 373 2.45 -13.28 -19.58
N VAL A 374 3.33 -14.13 -20.10
CA VAL A 374 4.45 -13.74 -20.97
C VAL A 374 4.33 -14.54 -22.26
N LEU A 375 4.23 -13.86 -23.40
CA LEU A 375 4.07 -14.48 -24.71
C LEU A 375 5.31 -14.24 -25.57
N GLY A 376 5.94 -15.32 -26.06
CA GLY A 376 7.10 -15.28 -26.95
C GLY A 376 7.20 -16.55 -27.78
N GLY A 377 6.15 -16.89 -28.54
CA GLY A 377 6.00 -18.18 -29.22
C GLY A 377 5.24 -19.19 -28.35
N GLU A 378 5.87 -19.63 -27.25
CA GLU A 378 5.17 -20.23 -26.11
C GLU A 378 4.62 -19.13 -25.19
N ALA A 379 3.71 -19.51 -24.29
CA ALA A 379 3.20 -18.61 -23.27
C ALA A 379 3.39 -19.19 -21.86
N ILE A 380 3.92 -18.36 -20.97
CA ILE A 380 4.10 -18.64 -19.55
C ILE A 380 3.01 -17.86 -18.81
N VAL A 381 2.16 -18.55 -18.04
CA VAL A 381 1.17 -17.93 -17.15
C VAL A 381 1.77 -17.75 -15.78
N ALA A 382 1.58 -16.57 -15.20
CA ALA A 382 2.16 -16.19 -13.91
C ALA A 382 1.22 -15.28 -13.12
N ASN A 383 0.04 -15.81 -12.77
CA ASN A 383 -1.08 -15.06 -12.23
C ASN A 383 -1.13 -15.12 -10.70
N TRP A 384 -1.08 -13.96 -10.04
CA TRP A 384 -1.10 -13.83 -8.57
C TRP A 384 -2.06 -12.74 -8.09
N LEU A 385 -2.53 -11.89 -9.01
CA LEU A 385 -3.35 -10.72 -8.72
C LEU A 385 -4.79 -10.95 -9.20
N ARG A 386 -5.78 -10.55 -8.37
CA ARG A 386 -7.22 -10.72 -8.63
C ARG A 386 -7.57 -12.12 -9.13
N ALA A 387 -7.03 -13.12 -8.43
CA ALA A 387 -7.29 -14.54 -8.62
C ALA A 387 -7.78 -15.14 -7.28
N PRO A 388 -8.57 -16.22 -7.30
CA PRO A 388 -8.99 -16.94 -6.09
C PRO A 388 -7.82 -17.68 -5.41
N SER A 389 -6.65 -17.67 -6.03
CA SER A 389 -5.42 -18.32 -5.59
C SER A 389 -4.36 -17.27 -5.25
N VAL A 390 -3.45 -17.63 -4.34
CA VAL A 390 -2.22 -16.89 -4.06
C VAL A 390 -1.37 -16.83 -5.32
N TRP A 391 -1.28 -17.96 -6.05
CA TRP A 391 -0.76 -18.00 -7.41
C TRP A 391 -1.41 -19.08 -8.25
N TYR A 392 -1.33 -18.90 -9.57
CA TYR A 392 -1.47 -19.91 -10.60
C TYR A 392 -0.36 -19.70 -11.63
N VAL A 393 0.41 -20.75 -11.91
CA VAL A 393 1.48 -20.72 -12.90
C VAL A 393 1.36 -21.89 -13.88
N ASP A 394 1.79 -21.65 -15.11
CA ASP A 394 1.89 -22.66 -16.16
C ASP A 394 2.98 -22.26 -17.16
N ALA A 395 4.01 -23.09 -17.30
CA ALA A 395 5.14 -22.84 -18.19
C ALA A 395 4.79 -22.99 -19.68
N SER A 396 3.63 -23.57 -20.02
CA SER A 396 3.24 -23.81 -21.41
C SER A 396 1.72 -23.80 -21.60
N ALA A 397 1.14 -22.60 -21.70
CA ALA A 397 -0.30 -22.47 -21.92
C ALA A 397 -0.78 -23.22 -23.18
N PRO A 398 -1.99 -23.82 -23.15
CA PRO A 398 -2.51 -24.58 -24.28
C PRO A 398 -2.72 -23.70 -25.53
N PRO A 399 -2.74 -24.27 -26.76
CA PRO A 399 -2.85 -23.50 -28.00
C PRO A 399 -4.04 -22.54 -28.07
N SER A 400 -5.20 -22.93 -27.54
CA SER A 400 -6.41 -22.09 -27.50
C SER A 400 -6.18 -20.81 -26.67
N ARG A 401 -5.55 -20.95 -25.50
CA ARG A 401 -5.23 -19.83 -24.61
C ARG A 401 -4.12 -18.94 -25.20
N ARG A 402 -3.12 -19.54 -25.85
CA ARG A 402 -2.09 -18.79 -26.59
C ARG A 402 -2.65 -17.95 -27.73
N ALA A 403 -3.69 -18.42 -28.41
CA ALA A 403 -4.36 -17.64 -29.46
C ALA A 403 -5.00 -16.37 -28.87
N VAL A 404 -5.72 -16.50 -27.76
CA VAL A 404 -6.32 -15.37 -27.03
C VAL A 404 -5.25 -14.37 -26.57
N TYR A 405 -4.16 -14.85 -25.96
CA TYR A 405 -3.05 -13.97 -25.56
C TYR A 405 -2.42 -13.20 -26.71
N ARG A 406 -2.28 -13.84 -27.87
CA ARG A 406 -1.74 -13.18 -29.07
C ARG A 406 -2.66 -12.09 -29.57
N GLU A 407 -3.97 -12.33 -29.57
CA GLU A 407 -4.98 -11.35 -29.95
C GLU A 407 -4.94 -10.13 -29.04
N ILE A 408 -4.95 -10.33 -27.71
CA ILE A 408 -4.90 -9.25 -26.73
C ILE A 408 -3.58 -8.47 -26.82
N ALA A 409 -2.44 -9.16 -26.92
CA ALA A 409 -1.14 -8.51 -27.04
C ALA A 409 -1.04 -7.67 -28.33
N ALA A 410 -1.57 -8.18 -29.44
CA ALA A 410 -1.63 -7.44 -30.71
C ALA A 410 -2.57 -6.24 -30.60
N ALA A 411 -3.76 -6.40 -30.03
CA ALA A 411 -4.73 -5.34 -29.84
C ALA A 411 -4.16 -4.20 -28.98
N ALA A 412 -3.51 -4.53 -27.85
CA ALA A 412 -2.88 -3.56 -26.97
C ALA A 412 -1.74 -2.80 -27.66
N ALA A 413 -0.90 -3.49 -28.45
CA ALA A 413 0.19 -2.84 -29.18
C ALA A 413 -0.31 -1.92 -30.31
N SER A 414 -1.38 -2.32 -31.02
CA SER A 414 -1.94 -1.55 -32.14
C SER A 414 -2.80 -0.37 -31.69
N HIS A 415 -3.47 -0.46 -30.55
CA HIS A 415 -4.44 0.53 -30.06
C HIS A 415 -4.06 1.10 -28.68
N SER A 416 -2.77 1.12 -28.35
CA SER A 416 -2.29 1.70 -27.09
C SER A 416 -2.68 3.18 -27.00
N ILE A 417 -3.38 3.57 -25.93
CA ILE A 417 -3.82 4.96 -25.72
C ILE A 417 -2.65 5.92 -25.47
N ILE A 418 -1.48 5.37 -25.14
CA ILE A 418 -0.25 6.13 -24.91
C ILE A 418 0.73 6.01 -26.07
N ASN A 419 0.30 5.48 -27.23
CA ASN A 419 1.21 5.26 -28.37
C ASN A 419 1.87 6.56 -28.83
N GLN A 420 3.15 6.71 -28.50
CA GLN A 420 3.97 7.88 -28.79
C GLN A 420 5.42 7.45 -29.09
N PRO A 421 6.16 8.20 -29.93
CA PRO A 421 7.48 7.80 -30.41
C PRO A 421 8.54 7.75 -29.31
N THR A 422 8.44 8.61 -28.29
CA THR A 422 9.44 8.69 -27.20
C THR A 422 8.81 8.35 -25.85
N ALA A 423 9.62 7.83 -24.93
CA ALA A 423 9.18 7.50 -23.58
C ALA A 423 8.59 8.73 -22.84
N ALA A 424 9.20 9.91 -23.01
CA ALA A 424 8.69 11.15 -22.45
C ALA A 424 7.26 11.46 -22.91
N ARG A 425 6.99 11.33 -24.22
CA ARG A 425 5.65 11.55 -24.78
C ARG A 425 4.66 10.47 -24.35
N ARG A 426 5.10 9.21 -24.22
CA ARG A 426 4.24 8.13 -23.69
C ARG A 426 3.83 8.40 -22.25
N LEU A 427 4.77 8.81 -21.40
CA LEU A 427 4.50 9.15 -19.99
C LEU A 427 3.64 10.42 -19.85
N GLU A 428 3.86 11.44 -20.68
CA GLU A 428 3.00 12.63 -20.74
C GLU A 428 1.57 12.28 -21.18
N ALA A 429 1.42 11.43 -22.20
CA ALA A 429 0.10 10.94 -22.63
C ALA A 429 -0.60 10.12 -21.53
N LEU A 430 0.15 9.25 -20.84
CA LEU A 430 -0.37 8.50 -19.69
C LEU A 430 -0.81 9.44 -18.55
N ALA A 431 0.00 10.46 -18.23
CA ALA A 431 -0.33 11.45 -17.21
C ALA A 431 -1.63 12.20 -17.57
N GLY A 432 -1.82 12.54 -18.85
CA GLY A 432 -3.06 13.11 -19.37
C GLY A 432 -4.27 12.20 -19.13
N TYR A 433 -4.16 10.92 -19.48
CA TYR A 433 -5.21 9.93 -19.23
C TYR A 433 -5.52 9.75 -17.73
N LEU A 434 -4.50 9.76 -16.89
CA LEU A 434 -4.60 9.64 -15.44
C LEU A 434 -5.00 10.95 -14.73
N ASN A 435 -5.25 12.04 -15.47
CA ASN A 435 -5.57 13.36 -14.92
C ASN A 435 -4.52 13.89 -13.91
N ILE A 436 -3.24 13.70 -14.26
CA ILE A 436 -2.08 14.17 -13.52
C ILE A 436 -1.45 15.32 -14.32
N PRO A 437 -1.35 16.55 -13.76
CA PRO A 437 -0.74 17.67 -14.48
C PRO A 437 0.75 17.41 -14.71
N TRP A 438 1.15 17.14 -15.95
CA TRP A 438 2.50 16.69 -16.31
C TRP A 438 3.60 17.64 -15.81
N ARG A 439 3.44 18.95 -16.01
CA ARG A 439 4.43 19.96 -15.55
C ARG A 439 4.66 19.94 -14.05
N TRP A 440 3.59 19.80 -13.27
CA TRP A 440 3.68 19.69 -11.81
C TRP A 440 4.37 18.39 -11.43
N PHE A 441 3.92 17.27 -12.01
CA PHE A 441 4.46 15.94 -11.71
C PHE A 441 5.95 15.83 -12.04
N HIS A 442 6.37 16.30 -13.22
CA HIS A 442 7.76 16.34 -13.64
C HIS A 442 8.63 17.18 -12.68
N LYS A 443 8.18 18.40 -12.34
CA LYS A 443 8.87 19.25 -11.37
C LYS A 443 9.05 18.55 -10.03
N ARG A 444 8.00 17.93 -9.51
CA ARG A 444 8.04 17.23 -8.22
C ARG A 444 8.92 15.99 -8.23
N CYS A 445 8.93 15.23 -9.34
CA CYS A 445 9.87 14.13 -9.52
C CYS A 445 11.33 14.62 -9.54
N THR A 446 11.61 15.74 -10.19
CA THR A 446 12.95 16.36 -10.17
C THR A 446 13.37 16.75 -8.76
N GLU A 447 12.51 17.43 -8.00
CA GLU A 447 12.79 17.83 -6.63
C GLU A 447 13.04 16.61 -5.71
N LEU A 448 12.21 15.57 -5.80
CA LEU A 448 12.39 14.36 -4.99
C LEU A 448 13.57 13.48 -5.44
N SER A 449 13.90 13.46 -6.73
CA SER A 449 15.07 12.69 -7.23
C SER A 449 16.39 13.17 -6.63
N ALA A 450 16.48 14.44 -6.24
CA ALA A 450 17.67 15.01 -5.63
C ALA A 450 17.89 14.56 -4.17
N VAL A 451 16.83 14.12 -3.49
CA VAL A 451 16.85 13.83 -2.04
C VAL A 451 16.47 12.39 -1.69
N GLY A 452 15.80 11.68 -2.61
CA GLY A 452 15.32 10.31 -2.45
C GLY A 452 14.06 10.18 -1.60
N ALA A 453 13.31 9.09 -1.80
CA ALA A 453 12.07 8.82 -1.10
C ALA A 453 12.27 8.34 0.35
N GLY A 454 13.45 7.79 0.69
CA GLY A 454 13.77 7.35 2.06
C GLY A 454 13.68 8.48 3.11
N GLY A 455 13.82 9.74 2.64
CA GLY A 455 13.46 10.98 3.33
C GLY A 455 12.11 10.95 4.02
N ILE A 456 11.12 10.51 3.25
CA ILE A 456 9.69 10.59 3.54
C ILE A 456 9.23 9.37 4.32
N ALA A 457 9.59 8.17 3.85
CA ALA A 457 9.27 6.91 4.50
C ALA A 457 10.35 5.88 4.19
N GLN A 458 11.02 5.38 5.23
CA GLN A 458 12.00 4.31 5.10
C GLN A 458 11.29 2.97 5.32
N PRO A 459 11.36 2.01 4.38
CA PRO A 459 10.88 0.65 4.63
C PRO A 459 11.64 -0.01 5.78
N ARG A 460 10.96 -0.81 6.61
CA ARG A 460 11.57 -1.53 7.74
C ARG A 460 11.62 -3.03 7.48
N SER A 461 10.67 -3.55 6.72
CA SER A 461 10.69 -4.90 6.19
C SER A 461 11.85 -5.06 5.23
N ARG A 462 12.63 -6.14 5.41
CA ARG A 462 13.72 -6.56 4.51
C ARG A 462 13.26 -6.91 3.09
N LEU A 463 11.95 -7.07 2.90
CA LEU A 463 11.33 -7.43 1.62
C LEU A 463 11.02 -6.21 0.74
N LEU A 464 11.23 -5.00 1.29
CA LEU A 464 10.93 -3.73 0.67
C LEU A 464 12.18 -2.87 0.47
N SER A 465 12.17 -2.04 -0.57
CA SER A 465 13.19 -1.02 -0.79
C SER A 465 12.62 0.19 -1.53
N THR A 466 13.27 1.36 -1.42
CA THR A 466 12.89 2.55 -2.20
C THR A 466 13.50 2.58 -3.60
N MET A 467 14.37 1.62 -3.94
CA MET A 467 15.19 1.63 -5.15
C MET A 467 14.37 1.77 -6.45
N GLY A 468 13.22 1.10 -6.53
CA GLY A 468 12.33 1.22 -7.69
C GLY A 468 11.72 2.60 -7.82
N LEU A 469 11.20 3.13 -6.72
CA LEU A 469 10.66 4.47 -6.64
C LEU A 469 11.71 5.55 -6.97
N ASP A 470 12.90 5.47 -6.36
CA ASP A 470 13.99 6.41 -6.60
C ASP A 470 14.47 6.37 -8.06
N LEU A 471 14.51 5.19 -8.68
CA LEU A 471 14.82 5.03 -10.10
C LEU A 471 13.75 5.65 -11.00
N ALA A 472 12.47 5.45 -10.70
CA ALA A 472 11.36 6.06 -11.45
C ALA A 472 11.39 7.58 -11.38
N LEU A 473 11.58 8.14 -10.18
CA LEU A 473 11.72 9.59 -9.96
C LEU A 473 12.90 10.17 -10.74
N SER A 474 14.07 9.52 -10.65
CA SER A 474 15.29 9.93 -11.35
C SER A 474 15.15 9.84 -12.87
N TYR A 475 14.46 8.81 -13.36
CA TYR A 475 14.20 8.65 -14.78
C TYR A 475 13.35 9.79 -15.31
N ILE A 476 12.22 10.10 -14.65
CA ILE A 476 11.35 11.22 -15.04
C ILE A 476 12.15 12.53 -15.05
N ALA A 477 12.92 12.80 -14.00
CA ALA A 477 13.77 13.99 -13.89
C ALA A 477 14.89 14.07 -14.96
N SER A 478 15.14 13.00 -15.71
CA SER A 478 16.12 12.97 -16.80
C SER A 478 15.51 13.21 -18.18
N LEU A 479 14.18 13.11 -18.34
CA LEU A 479 13.51 13.12 -19.64
C LEU A 479 13.66 14.45 -20.40
N ASP A 480 13.82 15.57 -19.70
CA ASP A 480 14.04 16.88 -20.33
C ASP A 480 15.48 17.05 -20.82
N ARG A 481 16.46 16.40 -20.18
CA ARG A 481 17.88 16.47 -20.59
C ARG A 481 18.17 15.74 -21.89
N ASN A 482 17.32 14.78 -22.25
CA ASN A 482 17.46 13.93 -23.43
C ASN A 482 16.68 14.46 -24.66
N GLN A 483 16.05 15.65 -24.56
CA GLN A 483 15.35 16.30 -25.69
C GLN A 483 16.18 17.39 -26.37
N GLU A 484 17.32 17.78 -25.79
CA GLU A 484 18.26 18.80 -26.32
C GLU A 484 19.43 18.20 -27.14
N THR A 485 19.41 16.89 -27.38
CA THR A 485 20.33 16.14 -28.26
C THR A 485 19.54 15.37 -29.28
#